data_AF-I1SRM1-F1
#
_entry.id   AF-I1SRM1-F1
#
_cell.length_a   1.000
_cell.length_b   1.000
_cell.length_c   1.000
_cell.angle_alpha   90.00
_cell.angle_beta   90.00
_cell.angle_gamma   90.00
#
_symmetry.space_group_name_H-M   'P 1'
#
loop_
_entity.id
_entity.type
_entity.pdbx_description
1 polymer ?
#
loop_
_entity_poly.entity_id
_entity_poly.type
_entity_poly.pdbx_seq_one_letter_code
_entity_poly.pdbx_strand_id
1 'polypeptide(L)'
;MGDAVVKMASSLICCETQGRVSSVLNRDGKHYGKKNMFDCDEETCWNSDQGECQWVSLEFPGPVRVSEIQVQFQGGFSAKTCRLEGKS
;
A
#
# COMPACT_ATOMS: atom_id res chain seq x y z
N MET A 1 -23.26 25.15 15.31
CA MET A 1 -23.20 23.71 15.04
C MET A 1 -22.92 23.59 13.56
N GLY A 2 -21.70 23.82 13.08
CA GLY A 2 -20.47 23.12 13.43
C GLY A 2 -20.08 22.28 12.22
N ASP A 3 -19.98 22.92 11.04
CA ASP A 3 -19.46 22.28 9.84
C ASP A 3 -17.99 22.03 10.08
N ALA A 4 -17.69 20.83 10.58
CA ALA A 4 -16.34 20.32 10.57
C ALA A 4 -15.91 20.34 9.11
N VAL A 5 -15.07 21.30 8.76
CA VAL A 5 -14.23 21.24 7.57
C VAL A 5 -13.58 19.87 7.62
N VAL A 6 -14.06 18.93 6.81
CA VAL A 6 -13.40 17.65 6.63
C VAL A 6 -12.01 18.02 6.12
N LYS A 7 -11.03 17.92 7.01
CA LYS A 7 -9.66 18.24 6.70
C LYS A 7 -9.25 17.24 5.62
N MET A 8 -9.19 17.69 4.37
CA MET A 8 -8.79 16.84 3.26
C MET A 8 -7.41 16.27 3.59
N ALA A 9 -7.37 14.99 3.95
CA ALA A 9 -6.13 14.29 4.17
C ALA A 9 -5.46 14.14 2.80
N SER A 10 -4.27 14.73 2.64
CA SER A 10 -3.46 14.51 1.46
C SER A 10 -2.78 13.14 1.58
N SER A 11 -2.70 12.40 0.47
CA SER A 11 -1.87 11.21 0.42
C SER A 11 -0.42 11.56 0.78
N LEU A 12 0.20 10.73 1.62
CA LEU A 12 1.63 10.82 1.91
C LEU A 12 2.48 10.19 0.79
N ILE A 13 1.85 9.43 -0.11
CA ILE A 13 2.52 8.77 -1.23
C ILE A 13 2.73 9.80 -2.34
N CYS A 14 3.97 9.92 -2.79
CA CYS A 14 4.37 10.78 -3.90
C CYS A 14 5.33 10.04 -4.84
N CYS A 15 5.75 10.67 -5.94
CA CYS A 15 6.69 10.08 -6.89
C CYS A 15 8.08 9.76 -6.30
N GLU A 16 8.42 10.35 -5.15
CA GLU A 16 9.67 10.07 -4.42
C GLU A 16 9.51 8.95 -3.37
N THR A 17 8.28 8.50 -3.12
CA THR A 17 8.03 7.39 -2.18
C THR A 17 8.53 6.08 -2.80
N GLN A 18 9.45 5.40 -2.12
CA GLN A 18 9.98 4.14 -2.59
C GLN A 18 9.20 2.97 -1.99
N GLY A 19 8.61 2.15 -2.86
CA GLY A 19 7.93 0.91 -2.46
C GLY A 19 8.83 -0.32 -2.61
N ARG A 20 8.83 -1.21 -1.62
CA ARG A 20 9.36 -2.58 -1.70
C ARG A 20 8.26 -3.56 -1.31
N VAL A 21 8.30 -4.74 -1.90
CA VAL A 21 7.38 -5.84 -1.59
C VAL A 21 8.19 -7.11 -1.39
N SER A 22 7.72 -8.00 -0.53
CA SER A 22 8.39 -9.28 -0.21
C SER A 22 8.58 -10.18 -1.42
N SER A 23 7.54 -10.29 -2.25
CA SER A 23 7.50 -11.14 -3.44
C SER A 23 6.49 -10.62 -4.45
N VAL A 24 6.51 -11.18 -5.66
CA VAL A 24 5.51 -10.92 -6.71
C VAL A 24 5.12 -12.27 -7.29
N LEU A 25 3.82 -12.52 -7.43
CA LEU A 25 3.28 -13.76 -7.98
C LEU A 25 3.95 -14.11 -9.32
N ASN A 26 4.48 -15.33 -9.42
CA ASN A 26 5.20 -15.83 -10.60
C ASN A 26 6.38 -14.95 -11.07
N ARG A 27 6.89 -14.06 -10.21
CA ARG A 27 7.89 -13.04 -10.55
C ARG A 27 7.43 -12.09 -11.66
N ASP A 28 6.13 -12.01 -11.92
CA ASP A 28 5.56 -11.17 -12.98
C ASP A 28 5.28 -9.76 -12.45
N GLY A 29 6.34 -8.95 -12.42
CA GLY A 29 6.25 -7.54 -12.04
C GLY A 29 5.45 -6.67 -13.00
N LYS A 30 5.14 -7.16 -14.22
CA LYS A 30 4.36 -6.39 -15.20
C LYS A 30 2.89 -6.38 -14.83
N HIS A 31 2.34 -7.54 -14.45
CA HIS A 31 0.92 -7.73 -14.18
C HIS A 31 0.56 -7.72 -12.69
N TYR A 32 1.48 -8.11 -11.79
CA TYR A 32 1.20 -8.23 -10.35
C TYR A 32 2.15 -7.40 -9.48
N GLY A 33 2.89 -6.47 -10.08
CA GLY A 33 3.94 -5.72 -9.40
C GLY A 33 3.40 -4.62 -8.48
N LYS A 34 4.26 -4.16 -7.57
CA LYS A 34 3.98 -3.10 -6.58
C LYS A 34 3.41 -1.78 -7.14
N LYS A 35 3.67 -1.47 -8.43
CA LYS A 35 3.15 -0.25 -9.07
C LYS A 35 1.61 -0.24 -9.09
N ASN A 36 1.00 -1.42 -9.15
CA ASN A 36 -0.45 -1.61 -9.16
C ASN A 36 -1.12 -1.24 -7.82
N MET A 37 -0.35 -0.97 -6.75
CA MET A 37 -0.92 -0.42 -5.51
C MET A 37 -1.22 1.07 -5.61
N PHE A 38 -0.67 1.77 -6.63
CA PHE A 38 -0.65 3.23 -6.70
C PHE A 38 -1.07 3.78 -8.07
N ASP A 39 -1.56 2.93 -8.98
CA ASP A 39 -1.96 3.35 -10.34
C ASP A 39 -3.43 3.79 -10.44
N CYS A 40 -4.18 3.72 -9.33
CA CYS A 40 -5.59 4.08 -9.25
C CYS A 40 -6.49 3.25 -10.18
N ASP A 41 -6.06 2.05 -10.57
CA ASP A 41 -6.84 1.12 -11.38
C ASP A 41 -7.39 -0.01 -10.50
N GLU A 42 -8.71 -0.03 -10.30
CA GLU A 42 -9.40 -1.03 -9.46
C GLU A 42 -9.30 -2.46 -10.02
N GLU A 43 -8.96 -2.60 -11.30
CA GLU A 43 -8.78 -3.89 -11.98
C GLU A 43 -7.38 -4.48 -11.75
N THR A 44 -6.43 -3.70 -11.20
CA THR A 44 -5.09 -4.19 -10.90
C THR A 44 -4.80 -4.24 -9.39
N CYS A 45 -3.88 -5.12 -9.00
CA CYS A 45 -3.32 -5.13 -7.64
C CYS A 45 -1.88 -5.63 -7.63
N TRP A 46 -1.18 -5.38 -6.52
CA TRP A 46 -0.01 -6.19 -6.18
C TRP A 46 -0.49 -7.55 -5.67
N ASN A 47 0.10 -8.62 -6.19
CA ASN A 47 -0.14 -9.98 -5.70
C ASN A 47 1.19 -10.60 -5.28
N SER A 48 1.27 -11.06 -4.04
CA SER A 48 2.43 -11.80 -3.56
C SER A 48 2.45 -13.21 -4.14
N ASP A 49 3.63 -13.83 -4.13
CA ASP A 49 3.71 -15.28 -4.28
C ASP A 49 3.19 -15.97 -3.00
N GLN A 50 2.98 -17.29 -3.07
CA GLN A 50 2.59 -18.08 -1.92
C GLN A 50 3.68 -18.07 -0.82
N GLY A 51 3.25 -18.06 0.43
CA GLY A 51 4.14 -18.11 1.59
C GLY A 51 3.63 -17.26 2.74
N GLU A 52 4.24 -17.45 3.91
CA GLU A 52 3.88 -16.69 5.10
C GLU A 52 4.53 -15.30 5.11
N CYS A 53 3.95 -14.38 5.88
CA CYS A 53 4.53 -13.06 6.18
C CYS A 53 4.89 -12.21 4.95
N GLN A 54 4.00 -12.15 3.96
CA GLN A 54 4.15 -11.23 2.83
C GLN A 54 3.97 -9.78 3.30
N TRP A 55 4.78 -8.87 2.77
CA TRP A 55 4.86 -7.50 3.28
C TRP A 55 5.02 -6.46 2.16
N VAL A 56 4.56 -5.26 2.47
CA VAL A 56 4.79 -4.02 1.72
C VAL A 56 5.57 -3.07 2.64
N SER A 57 6.61 -2.44 2.12
CA SER A 57 7.40 -1.43 2.82
C SER A 57 7.43 -0.15 1.99
N LEU A 58 7.13 0.97 2.64
CA LEU A 58 7.18 2.30 2.05
C LEU A 58 8.27 3.12 2.75
N GLU A 59 9.13 3.74 1.95
CA GLU A 59 10.15 4.68 2.38
C GLU A 59 9.80 6.06 1.82
N PHE A 60 9.48 6.99 2.71
CA PHE A 60 9.10 8.36 2.38
C PHE A 60 10.37 9.22 2.18
N PRO A 61 10.32 10.30 1.36
CA PRO A 61 11.48 11.17 1.13
C PRO A 61 11.97 11.90 2.39
N GLY A 62 11.19 11.89 3.48
CA GLY A 62 11.56 12.40 4.78
C GLY A 62 10.58 11.94 5.87
N PRO A 63 10.75 12.43 7.11
CA PRO A 63 9.86 12.13 8.21
C PRO A 63 8.42 12.56 7.90
N VAL A 64 7.47 11.66 8.13
CA VAL A 64 6.03 11.92 7.92
C VAL A 64 5.23 11.62 9.17
N ARG A 65 4.04 12.23 9.27
CA ARG A 65 3.03 11.89 10.28
C ARG A 65 1.90 11.13 9.61
N VAL A 66 1.84 9.81 9.84
CA VAL A 66 0.75 8.96 9.36
C VAL A 66 -0.46 9.10 10.29
N SER A 67 -1.61 9.49 9.75
CA SER A 67 -2.88 9.57 10.50
C SER A 67 -3.88 8.48 10.12
N GLU A 68 -3.74 7.90 8.94
CA GLU A 68 -4.65 6.89 8.40
C GLU A 68 -3.89 6.02 7.39
N ILE A 69 -4.29 4.75 7.29
CA ILE A 69 -3.85 3.83 6.23
C ILE A 69 -5.10 3.22 5.62
N GLN A 70 -5.21 3.33 4.30
CA GLN A 70 -6.29 2.73 3.53
C GLN A 70 -5.72 1.59 2.70
N VAL A 71 -6.30 0.38 2.86
CA VAL A 71 -5.90 -0.82 2.11
C VAL A 71 -7.14 -1.40 1.46
N GLN A 72 -7.11 -1.51 0.13
CA GLN A 72 -8.14 -2.17 -0.65
C GLN A 72 -7.64 -3.56 -1.06
N PHE A 73 -8.46 -4.58 -0.85
CA PHE A 73 -8.20 -5.93 -1.34
C PHE A 73 -9.07 -6.21 -2.57
N GLN A 74 -8.51 -6.87 -3.58
CA GLN A 74 -9.30 -7.51 -4.62
C GLN A 74 -9.88 -8.83 -4.08
N GLY A 75 -11.11 -9.16 -4.47
CA GLY A 75 -11.81 -10.35 -3.99
C GLY A 75 -11.07 -11.65 -4.32
N GLY A 76 -11.27 -12.68 -3.50
CA GLY A 76 -10.70 -14.03 -3.70
C GLY A 76 -9.56 -14.36 -2.75
N PHE A 77 -8.67 -13.40 -2.46
CA PHE A 77 -7.59 -13.58 -1.50
C PHE A 77 -7.28 -12.27 -0.78
N SER A 78 -7.35 -12.29 0.55
CA SER A 78 -6.97 -11.15 1.39
C SER A 78 -6.21 -11.61 2.63
N ALA A 79 -5.38 -10.73 3.18
CA ALA A 79 -4.81 -10.96 4.48
C ALA A 79 -5.94 -11.05 5.53
N LYS A 80 -5.83 -12.00 6.46
CA LYS A 80 -6.73 -12.10 7.62
C LYS A 80 -6.32 -11.14 8.74
N THR A 81 -5.01 -10.93 8.86
CA THR A 81 -4.39 -10.07 9.87
C THR A 81 -3.24 -9.33 9.23
N CYS A 82 -3.08 -8.05 9.56
CA CYS A 82 -1.95 -7.23 9.16
C CYS A 82 -1.25 -6.68 10.41
N ARG A 83 0.08 -6.54 10.34
CA ARG A 83 0.87 -5.81 11.33
C ARG A 83 1.39 -4.53 10.68
N LEU A 84 1.17 -3.40 11.35
CA LEU A 84 1.75 -2.13 10.96
C LEU A 84 3.02 -1.87 11.77
N GLU A 85 4.09 -1.52 11.08
CA GLU A 85 5.37 -1.15 11.68
C GLU A 85 5.83 0.19 11.11
N GLY A 86 6.45 1.00 11.96
CA GLY A 86 7.07 2.27 11.57
C GLY A 86 8.48 2.34 12.13
N LYS A 87 9.40 2.94 11.37
CA LYS A 87 10.77 3.21 11.79
C LYS A 87 11.07 4.68 11.51
N SER A 88 11.64 5.36 12.50
CA SER A 88 12.19 6.72 12.40
C SER A 88 13.67 6.70 12.06
#